data_AF-A0A9D6UWV8-F1
#
_entry.id   AF-A0A9D6UWV8-F1
#
_cell.length_a   1.000
_cell.length_b   1.000
_cell.length_c   1.000
_cell.angle_alpha   90.00
_cell.angle_beta   90.00
_cell.angle_gamma   90.00
#
_symmetry.space_group_name_H-M   'P 1'
#
loop_
_entity.id
_entity.type
_entity.pdbx_description
1 polymer ?
#
loop_
_entity_poly.entity_id
_entity_poly.type
_entity_poly.pdbx_seq_one_letter_code
_entity_poly.pdbx_strand_id
1 'polypeptide(L)'
;RVFALSFTEAPVYEEIIHGEVDAAELVSRAQGLMHEDCAFQVEARWDLYQWNGEWELKPSKVLLEVYGPEFDGVRGEHVRVDFGSEDLYLPQEYSDQLKPVQSNIRSLLHLAQDLEEEFTVERRLLWSEEEEDFATRLRLMLD
;
A
#
# COMPACT_ATOMS: atom_id res chain seq x y z
N ARG A 1 1.62 12.22 7.12
CA ARG A 1 0.57 12.81 7.98
C ARG A 1 0.51 12.01 9.28
N VAL A 2 0.15 12.65 10.38
CA VAL A 2 -0.12 12.01 11.68
C VAL A 2 -1.48 12.46 12.18
N PHE A 3 -2.29 11.52 12.63
CA PHE A 3 -3.62 11.74 13.20
C PHE A 3 -3.62 11.28 14.66
N ALA A 4 -4.35 11.99 15.51
CA ALA A 4 -4.63 11.54 16.87
C ALA A 4 -6.07 11.02 16.93
N LEU A 5 -6.29 9.96 17.71
CA LEU A 5 -7.59 9.33 18.01
C LEU A 5 -8.32 8.71 16.82
N SER A 6 -8.58 9.45 15.73
CA SER A 6 -9.28 8.95 14.54
C SER A 6 -8.92 9.73 13.27
N PHE A 7 -9.22 9.15 12.10
CA PHE A 7 -9.08 9.84 10.81
C PHE A 7 -10.17 10.89 10.52
N THR A 8 -11.18 11.00 11.38
CA THR A 8 -12.22 12.04 11.22
C THR A 8 -11.75 13.41 11.71
N GLU A 9 -10.66 13.44 12.48
CA GLU A 9 -10.02 14.66 12.95
C GLU A 9 -9.01 15.21 11.93
N ALA A 10 -8.65 16.48 12.09
CA ALA A 10 -7.58 17.07 11.31
C ALA A 10 -6.23 16.44 11.70
N PRO A 11 -5.29 16.26 10.75
CA PRO A 11 -3.97 15.75 11.08
C PRO A 11 -3.27 16.72 12.03
N VAL A 12 -2.66 16.17 13.10
CA VAL A 12 -1.85 16.93 14.05
C VAL A 12 -0.49 17.32 13.46
N TYR A 13 -0.05 16.58 12.44
CA TYR A 13 1.15 16.88 11.68
C TYR A 13 0.98 16.51 10.20
N GLU A 14 1.37 17.41 9.31
CA GLU A 14 1.45 17.16 7.88
C GLU A 14 2.71 17.81 7.30
N GLU A 15 3.42 17.04 6.50
CA GLU A 15 4.60 17.48 5.78
C GLU A 15 4.57 16.84 4.39
N ILE A 16 4.97 17.62 3.38
CA ILE A 16 5.23 17.14 2.03
C ILE A 16 6.74 17.02 1.88
N ILE A 17 7.21 15.83 1.57
CA ILE A 17 8.62 15.56 1.33
C ILE A 17 8.85 15.60 -0.19
N HIS A 18 9.81 16.43 -0.61
CA HIS A 18 10.17 16.58 -2.01
C HIS A 18 11.42 15.75 -2.34
N GLY A 19 11.36 14.98 -3.43
CA GLY A 19 12.49 14.17 -3.89
C GLY A 19 12.51 12.77 -3.27
N GLU A 20 13.66 12.11 -3.39
CA GLU A 20 13.89 10.82 -2.74
C GLU A 20 14.02 11.02 -1.23
N VAL A 21 13.36 10.15 -0.46
CA VAL A 21 13.49 10.12 1.00
C VAL A 21 14.13 8.80 1.41
N ASP A 22 15.08 8.88 2.32
CA ASP A 22 15.63 7.71 2.97
C ASP A 22 14.61 7.14 3.97
N ALA A 23 14.42 5.83 3.97
CA ALA A 23 13.44 5.18 4.84
C ALA A 23 13.79 5.34 6.33
N ALA A 24 15.08 5.31 6.70
CA ALA A 24 15.50 5.49 8.08
C ALA A 24 15.29 6.93 8.54
N GLU A 25 15.50 7.91 7.66
CA GLU A 25 15.15 9.31 7.92
C GLU A 25 13.65 9.48 8.18
N LEU A 26 12.80 8.87 7.34
CA LEU A 26 11.34 8.93 7.51
C LEU A 26 10.91 8.30 8.84
N VAL A 27 11.47 7.15 9.21
CA VAL A 27 11.22 6.49 10.49
C VAL A 27 11.67 7.36 11.66
N SER A 28 12.86 7.97 11.58
CA SER A 28 13.37 8.84 12.63
C SER A 28 12.47 10.06 12.85
N ARG A 29 11.91 10.64 11.77
CA ARG A 29 10.92 11.72 11.84
C ARG A 29 9.61 11.24 12.50
N ALA A 30 9.15 10.05 12.15
CA ALA A 30 7.93 9.47 12.71
C ALA A 30 8.04 9.13 14.20
N GLN A 31 9.21 8.67 14.67
CA GLN A 31 9.43 8.28 16.07
C GLN A 31 9.09 9.37 17.09
N GLY A 32 9.33 10.64 16.75
CA GLY A 32 9.03 11.77 17.65
C GLY A 32 7.54 12.06 17.82
N LEU A 33 6.68 11.44 17.01
CA LEU A 33 5.23 11.63 16.99
C LEU A 33 4.47 10.35 17.35
N MET A 34 5.20 9.29 17.75
CA MET A 34 4.63 7.97 17.95
C MET A 34 4.00 7.86 19.34
N HIS A 35 2.68 7.81 19.37
CA HIS A 35 1.87 7.57 20.56
C HIS A 35 0.89 6.41 20.30
N GLU A 36 0.41 5.79 21.38
CA GLU A 36 -0.47 4.62 21.30
C GLU A 36 -1.82 4.94 20.65
N ASP A 37 -2.23 6.19 20.69
CA ASP A 37 -3.48 6.75 20.15
C ASP A 37 -3.28 7.53 18.84
N CYS A 38 -2.14 7.35 18.16
CA CYS A 38 -1.85 7.99 16.89
C CYS A 38 -1.85 7.02 15.72
N ALA A 39 -2.17 7.53 14.53
CA ALA A 39 -1.97 6.83 13.27
C ALA A 39 -1.08 7.66 12.32
N PHE A 40 -0.21 6.96 11.60
CA PHE A 40 0.64 7.53 10.57
C PHE A 40 0.08 7.19 9.20
N GLN A 41 0.05 8.17 8.31
CA GLN A 41 -0.24 7.99 6.89
C GLN A 41 0.93 8.48 6.06
N VAL A 42 1.49 7.59 5.24
CA VAL A 42 2.56 7.87 4.28
C VAL A 42 2.00 7.64 2.89
N GLU A 43 1.93 8.71 2.10
CA GLU A 43 1.59 8.63 0.70
C GLU A 43 2.87 8.57 -0.13
N ALA A 44 3.01 7.52 -0.93
CA ALA A 44 4.16 7.27 -1.78
C ALA A 44 3.72 6.99 -3.22
N ARG A 45 4.70 6.77 -4.10
CA ARG A 45 4.47 6.39 -5.49
C ARG A 45 5.16 5.07 -5.79
N TRP A 46 4.45 4.18 -6.45
CA TRP A 46 4.96 2.92 -6.97
C TRP A 46 4.84 2.91 -8.48
N ASP A 47 5.97 2.76 -9.17
CA ASP A 47 5.99 2.63 -10.62
C ASP A 47 5.39 1.29 -11.05
N LEU A 48 4.27 1.36 -11.77
CA LEU A 48 3.52 0.22 -12.30
C LEU A 48 3.27 0.45 -13.79
N TYR A 49 3.15 -0.63 -14.55
CA TYR A 49 2.69 -0.53 -15.93
C TYR A 49 1.21 -0.14 -15.95
N GLN A 50 0.87 0.87 -16.74
CA GLN A 50 -0.49 1.39 -16.90
C GLN A 50 -0.83 1.44 -18.39
N TRP A 51 -2.08 1.12 -18.73
CA TRP A 51 -2.58 1.18 -20.11
C TRP A 51 -3.36 2.46 -20.35
N ASN A 52 -2.92 3.25 -21.34
CA ASN A 52 -3.61 4.47 -21.80
C ASN A 52 -3.78 4.52 -23.33
N GLY A 53 -3.74 3.35 -23.98
CA GLY A 53 -3.60 3.18 -25.43
C GLY A 53 -2.24 2.59 -25.82
N GLU A 54 -1.24 2.76 -24.96
CA GLU A 54 0.02 2.02 -24.95
C GLU A 54 0.41 1.66 -23.51
N TRP A 55 1.34 0.73 -23.35
CA TRP A 55 1.85 0.35 -22.04
C TRP A 55 3.00 1.27 -21.62
N GLU A 56 2.83 1.96 -20.49
CA GLU A 56 3.85 2.85 -19.95
C GLU A 56 4.08 2.56 -18.46
N LEU A 57 5.33 2.60 -18.02
CA LEU A 57 5.66 2.56 -16.60
C LEU A 57 5.41 3.96 -16.01
N LYS A 58 4.46 4.06 -15.08
CA LYS A 58 4.04 5.31 -14.46
C LYS A 58 3.83 5.17 -12.97
N PRO A 59 4.05 6.24 -12.20
CA PRO A 59 3.78 6.22 -10.77
C PRO A 59 2.27 6.05 -10.51
N SER A 60 1.94 5.05 -9.72
CA SER A 60 0.64 4.89 -9.05
C SER A 60 0.77 5.29 -7.58
N LYS A 61 -0.29 5.85 -6.99
CA LYS A 61 -0.29 6.20 -5.57
C LYS A 61 -0.33 4.93 -4.73
N VAL A 62 0.49 4.87 -3.69
CA VAL A 62 0.40 3.88 -2.62
C VAL A 62 0.23 4.62 -1.30
N LEU A 63 -0.69 4.15 -0.46
CA LEU A 63 -0.91 4.72 0.87
C LEU A 63 -0.60 3.67 1.93
N LEU A 64 0.42 3.94 2.75
CA LEU A 64 0.74 3.16 3.93
C LEU A 64 0.11 3.83 5.15
N GLU A 65 -0.62 3.05 5.94
CA GLU A 65 -1.20 3.46 7.20
C GLU A 65 -0.68 2.57 8.32
N VAL A 66 -0.23 3.18 9.42
CA VAL A 66 0.22 2.47 10.62
C VAL A 66 -0.57 2.99 11.80
N TYR A 67 -1.17 2.09 12.56
CA TYR A 67 -2.11 2.39 13.63
C TYR A 67 -1.50 2.07 14.98
N GLY A 68 -1.56 3.04 15.89
CA GLY A 68 -1.33 2.79 17.31
C GLY A 68 -2.43 1.89 17.89
N PRO A 69 -2.13 1.10 18.93
CA PRO A 69 -3.06 0.12 19.51
C PRO A 69 -4.33 0.73 20.11
N GLU A 70 -4.31 2.02 20.48
CA GLU A 70 -5.46 2.75 21.02
C GLU A 70 -6.12 3.69 20.01
N PHE A 71 -5.62 3.74 18.76
CA PHE A 71 -6.25 4.52 17.70
C PHE A 71 -7.57 3.88 17.24
N ASP A 72 -8.59 4.71 16.99
CA ASP A 72 -9.91 4.27 16.50
C ASP A 72 -9.85 3.90 15.01
N GLY A 73 -9.26 2.72 14.74
CA GLY A 73 -9.11 2.15 13.42
C GLY A 73 -10.34 1.35 12.97
N VAL A 74 -10.53 1.25 11.64
CA VAL A 74 -11.76 0.67 11.04
C VAL A 74 -11.91 -0.83 11.29
N ARG A 75 -10.81 -1.58 11.32
CA ARG A 75 -10.80 -3.06 11.29
C ARG A 75 -9.87 -3.71 12.33
N GLY A 76 -9.30 -2.94 13.25
CA GLY A 76 -8.30 -3.43 14.21
C GLY A 76 -6.98 -3.86 13.55
N GLU A 77 -6.65 -3.28 12.40
CA GLU A 77 -5.39 -3.50 11.70
C GLU A 77 -4.29 -2.61 12.32
N HIS A 78 -3.07 -3.12 12.47
CA HIS A 78 -1.92 -2.30 12.89
C HIS A 78 -1.20 -1.65 11.71
N VAL A 79 -1.28 -2.25 10.53
CA VAL A 79 -0.69 -1.74 9.29
C VAL A 79 -1.65 -2.03 8.14
N ARG A 80 -1.89 -1.04 7.30
CA ARG A 80 -2.61 -1.17 6.03
C ARG A 80 -1.77 -0.59 4.90
N VAL A 81 -1.77 -1.26 3.75
CA VAL A 81 -1.22 -0.72 2.52
C VAL A 81 -2.30 -0.74 1.45
N ASP A 82 -2.65 0.43 0.94
CA ASP A 82 -3.52 0.59 -0.22
C ASP A 82 -2.66 0.76 -1.47
N PHE A 83 -2.79 -0.20 -2.38
CA PHE A 83 -2.04 -0.30 -3.63
C PHE A 83 -2.77 0.33 -4.83
N GLY A 84 -3.95 0.91 -4.61
CA GLY A 84 -4.82 1.48 -5.63
C GLY A 84 -5.75 0.45 -6.26
N SER A 85 -6.31 0.82 -7.41
CA SER A 85 -7.32 0.01 -8.12
C SER A 85 -6.77 -1.37 -8.52
N GLU A 86 -7.60 -2.40 -8.37
CA GLU A 86 -7.29 -3.75 -8.83
C GLU A 86 -7.08 -3.84 -10.36
N ASP A 87 -7.58 -2.87 -11.12
CA ASP A 87 -7.36 -2.79 -12.57
C ASP A 87 -5.88 -2.70 -12.96
N LEU A 88 -5.04 -2.22 -12.04
CA LEU A 88 -3.59 -2.18 -12.22
C LEU A 88 -2.95 -3.59 -12.20
N TYR A 89 -3.67 -4.57 -11.66
CA TYR A 89 -3.19 -5.93 -11.40
C TYR A 89 -4.01 -7.00 -12.14
N LEU A 90 -5.07 -6.59 -12.85
CA LEU A 90 -5.96 -7.50 -13.58
C LEU A 90 -5.94 -7.19 -15.09
N PRO A 91 -5.98 -8.22 -15.96
CA PRO A 91 -6.14 -7.99 -17.39
C PRO A 91 -7.43 -7.25 -17.71
N GLN A 92 -7.32 -6.22 -18.54
CA GLN A 92 -8.45 -5.40 -18.96
C GLN A 92 -8.83 -5.76 -20.40
N GLU A 93 -10.14 -5.77 -20.73
CA GLU A 93 -10.63 -6.11 -22.08
C GLU A 93 -10.02 -5.23 -23.18
N TYR A 94 -9.66 -4.00 -22.83
CA TYR A 94 -9.11 -3.00 -23.73
C TYR A 94 -7.57 -3.00 -23.83
N SER A 95 -6.89 -3.88 -23.09
CA SER A 95 -5.43 -3.99 -23.07
C SER A 95 -4.92 -5.06 -24.05
N ASP A 96 -3.81 -4.80 -24.72
CA ASP A 96 -3.33 -5.66 -25.83
C ASP A 96 -2.41 -6.81 -25.41
N GLN A 97 -1.87 -6.77 -24.18
CA GLN A 97 -0.81 -7.68 -23.71
C GLN A 97 -0.95 -7.96 -22.22
N LEU A 98 -0.63 -9.20 -21.83
CA LEU A 98 -0.67 -9.63 -20.42
C LEU A 98 0.63 -9.39 -19.66
N LYS A 99 1.77 -9.31 -20.36
CA LYS A 99 3.10 -9.22 -19.71
C LYS A 99 3.24 -8.03 -18.74
N PRO A 100 2.76 -6.81 -19.08
CA PRO A 100 2.87 -5.67 -18.18
C PRO A 100 2.08 -5.86 -16.89
N VAL A 101 0.86 -6.40 -16.99
CA VAL A 101 0.04 -6.77 -15.82
C VAL A 101 0.74 -7.83 -14.97
N GLN A 102 1.29 -8.88 -15.58
CA GLN A 102 2.07 -9.89 -14.84
C GLN A 102 3.29 -9.29 -14.13
N SER A 103 3.91 -8.24 -14.68
CA SER A 103 5.00 -7.52 -14.01
C SER A 103 4.49 -6.82 -12.74
N ASN A 104 3.35 -6.16 -12.81
CA ASN A 104 2.72 -5.51 -11.66
C ASN A 104 2.35 -6.54 -10.58
N ILE A 105 1.76 -7.67 -10.97
CA ILE A 105 1.40 -8.76 -10.05
C ILE A 105 2.65 -9.30 -9.33
N ARG A 106 3.73 -9.59 -10.06
CA ARG A 106 4.99 -10.07 -9.45
C ARG A 106 5.54 -9.04 -8.47
N SER A 107 5.52 -7.75 -8.83
CA SER A 107 5.97 -6.68 -7.94
C SER A 107 5.17 -6.62 -6.64
N LEU A 108 3.84 -6.75 -6.73
CA LEU A 108 2.95 -6.80 -5.57
C LEU A 108 3.21 -8.02 -4.68
N LEU A 109 3.29 -9.20 -5.28
CA LEU A 109 3.52 -10.44 -4.54
C LEU A 109 4.90 -10.49 -3.90
N HIS A 110 5.94 -9.95 -4.54
CA HIS A 110 7.26 -9.82 -3.93
C HIS A 110 7.22 -8.91 -2.70
N LEU A 111 6.61 -7.71 -2.80
CA LEU A 111 6.47 -6.84 -1.63
C LEU A 111 5.67 -7.52 -0.51
N ALA A 112 4.57 -8.20 -0.84
CA ALA A 112 3.81 -8.95 0.14
C ALA A 112 4.65 -10.03 0.83
N GLN A 113 5.51 -10.74 0.09
CA GLN A 113 6.45 -11.72 0.63
C GLN A 113 7.54 -11.08 1.50
N ASP A 114 8.13 -9.96 1.09
CA ASP A 114 9.14 -9.26 1.87
C ASP A 114 8.56 -8.78 3.22
N LEU A 115 7.34 -8.22 3.19
CA LEU A 115 6.59 -7.88 4.41
C LEU A 115 6.25 -9.15 5.22
N GLU A 116 6.11 -10.29 4.55
CA GLU A 116 5.86 -11.56 5.22
C GLU A 116 7.05 -12.03 6.06
N GLU A 117 8.26 -11.82 5.57
CA GLU A 117 9.50 -12.25 6.21
C GLU A 117 9.92 -11.29 7.33
N GLU A 118 9.69 -9.99 7.17
CA GLU A 118 10.16 -8.98 8.12
C GLU A 118 9.24 -8.77 9.33
N PHE A 119 7.93 -8.94 9.17
CA PHE A 119 6.98 -8.71 10.27
C PHE A 119 6.63 -10.01 11.01
N THR A 120 6.51 -9.94 12.34
CA THR A 120 5.80 -10.97 13.12
C THR A 120 4.38 -10.47 13.36
N VAL A 121 3.42 -10.95 12.56
CA VAL A 121 2.00 -10.54 12.68
C VAL A 121 1.10 -11.74 12.93
N GLU A 122 0.00 -11.50 13.64
CA GLU A 122 -1.00 -12.53 13.96
C GLU A 122 -1.91 -12.88 12.76
N ARG A 123 -2.12 -11.94 11.84
CA ARG A 123 -2.96 -12.12 10.66
C ARG A 123 -2.47 -11.27 9.50
N ARG A 124 -2.58 -11.81 8.27
CA ARG A 124 -2.31 -11.12 7.00
C ARG A 124 -3.48 -11.33 6.04
N LEU A 125 -3.78 -10.31 5.25
CA LEU A 125 -4.85 -10.35 4.26
C LEU A 125 -4.49 -9.45 3.08
N LEU A 126 -4.39 -10.02 1.88
CA LEU A 126 -4.40 -9.27 0.63
C LEU A 126 -5.76 -9.46 -0.02
N TRP A 127 -6.49 -8.37 -0.17
CA TRP A 127 -7.87 -8.35 -0.63
C TRP A 127 -8.06 -7.22 -1.65
N SER A 128 -9.13 -7.30 -2.44
CA SER A 128 -9.66 -6.22 -3.26
C SER A 128 -11.13 -5.99 -2.92
N GLU A 129 -11.72 -4.88 -3.38
CA GLU A 129 -13.15 -4.59 -3.11
C GLU A 129 -14.09 -5.72 -3.54
N GLU A 130 -13.70 -6.49 -4.56
CA GLU A 130 -14.49 -7.60 -5.10
C GLU A 130 -14.17 -8.95 -4.46
N GLU A 131 -13.01 -9.12 -3.80
CA GLU A 131 -12.51 -10.44 -3.40
C GLU A 131 -11.65 -10.46 -2.13
N GLU A 132 -11.98 -11.36 -1.19
CA GLU A 132 -11.26 -11.49 0.07
C GLU A 132 -9.92 -12.26 -0.05
N ASP A 133 -9.81 -13.27 -0.94
CA ASP A 133 -8.56 -14.03 -1.19
C ASP A 133 -7.89 -13.63 -2.52
N PHE A 134 -7.65 -12.33 -2.67
CA PHE A 134 -7.11 -11.76 -3.89
C PHE A 134 -5.71 -12.29 -4.23
N ALA A 135 -4.90 -12.61 -3.21
CA ALA A 135 -3.57 -13.20 -3.40
C ALA A 135 -3.61 -14.50 -4.20
N THR A 136 -4.55 -15.40 -3.89
CA THR A 136 -4.67 -16.68 -4.60
C THR A 136 -5.04 -16.46 -6.06
N ARG A 137 -6.00 -15.55 -6.34
CA ARG A 137 -6.35 -15.18 -7.72
C ARG A 137 -5.15 -14.65 -8.49
N LEU A 138 -4.37 -13.74 -7.91
CA LEU A 138 -3.21 -13.15 -8.59
C LEU A 138 -2.14 -14.19 -8.94
N ARG A 139 -1.90 -15.17 -8.05
CA ARG A 139 -0.95 -16.26 -8.31
C ARG A 139 -1.39 -17.11 -9.51
N LEU A 140 -2.68 -17.42 -9.63
CA LEU A 140 -3.24 -18.17 -10.77
C LEU A 140 -3.06 -17.44 -12.12
N MET A 141 -2.81 -16.12 -12.12
CA MET A 141 -2.56 -15.33 -13.34
C MET A 141 -1.09 -15.32 -13.78
N LEU A 142 -0.18 -15.84 -12.95
CA LEU A 142 1.24 -15.97 -13.26
C LEU A 142 1.62 -17.33 -13.86
N ASP A 143 0.74 -18.33 -13.72
CA ASP A 143 0.85 -19.68 -14.31
C ASP A 143 0.44 -19.71 -15.79
#